data_AF-A0A952SDG7-F1
#
_entry.id   AF-A0A952SDG7-F1
#
_cell.length_a   1.000
_cell.length_b   1.000
_cell.length_c   1.000
_cell.angle_alpha   90.00
_cell.angle_beta   90.00
_cell.angle_gamma   90.00
#
_symmetry.space_group_name_H-M   'P 1'
#
loop_
_entity.id
_entity.type
_entity.pdbx_description
1 polymer ?
#
loop_
_entity_poly.entity_id
_entity_poly.type
_entity_poly.pdbx_seq_one_letter_code
_entity_poly.pdbx_strand_id
1 'polypeptide(L)' 'MNFAHARSILEAWRNEYNEERPKNALGGLSPAAYEAAAGQSTTGVLGLYT' A
#
# COMPACT_ATOMS: atom_id res chain seq x y z
N MET A 1 17.08 25.46 0.63
CA MET A 1 16.07 24.44 0.30
C MET A 1 15.11 25.02 -0.73
N ASN A 2 14.88 24.35 -1.88
CA ASN A 2 13.95 24.80 -2.93
C ASN A 2 12.75 23.83 -3.02
N PHE A 3 11.58 24.30 -3.47
CA PHE A 3 10.34 23.51 -3.59
C PHE A 3 10.52 22.20 -4.36
N ALA A 4 11.32 22.22 -5.44
CA ALA A 4 11.62 21.00 -6.20
C ALA A 4 12.32 19.92 -5.34
N HIS A 5 13.23 20.34 -4.47
CA HIS A 5 13.92 19.42 -3.56
C HIS A 5 13.02 18.95 -2.41
N ALA A 6 12.15 19.81 -1.89
CA ALA A 6 11.16 19.39 -0.90
C ALA A 6 10.20 18.33 -1.49
N ARG A 7 9.78 18.51 -2.74
CA ARG A 7 8.94 17.55 -3.46
C ARG A 7 9.63 16.20 -3.64
N SER A 8 10.91 16.20 -4.04
CA SER A 8 11.66 14.96 -4.24
C SER A 8 11.78 14.15 -2.95
N ILE A 9 11.97 14.80 -1.80
CA ILE A 9 12.04 14.13 -0.50
C ILE A 9 10.68 13.52 -0.13
N LEU A 10 9.59 14.26 -0.33
CA LEU A 10 8.25 13.77 -0.03
C LEU A 10 7.86 12.57 -0.92
N GLU A 11 8.18 12.64 -2.21
CA GLU A 11 7.93 11.55 -3.15
C GLU A 11 8.75 10.30 -2.80
N ALA A 12 10.03 10.48 -2.46
CA ALA A 12 10.87 9.37 -1.98
C ALA A 12 10.30 8.73 -0.71
N TRP A 13 9.93 9.55 0.28
CA TRP A 13 9.34 9.06 1.53
C TRP A 13 8.01 8.33 1.31
N ARG A 14 7.15 8.88 0.44
CA ARG A 14 5.86 8.26 0.10
C ARG A 14 6.06 6.86 -0.50
N ASN A 15 6.98 6.73 -1.46
CA ASN A 15 7.26 5.46 -2.11
C ASN A 15 7.84 4.45 -1.11
N GLU A 16 8.82 4.85 -0.31
CA GLU A 16 9.40 3.99 0.73
C GLU A 16 8.35 3.51 1.73
N TYR A 17 7.45 4.39 2.18
CA TYR A 17 6.41 4.01 3.13
C TYR A 17 5.36 3.06 2.53
N ASN A 18 4.90 3.35 1.32
CA ASN A 18 3.77 2.66 0.70
C ASN A 18 4.18 1.35 0.03
N GLU A 19 5.38 1.29 -0.54
CA GLU A 19 5.80 0.16 -1.37
C GLU A 19 6.79 -0.75 -0.65
N GLU A 20 7.76 -0.18 0.08
CA GLU A 20 8.91 -0.94 0.58
C GLU A 20 8.78 -1.34 2.05
N ARG A 21 8.25 -0.45 2.90
CA ARG A 21 8.27 -0.68 4.35
C ARG A 21 7.14 -1.61 4.79
N PRO A 22 7.44 -2.79 5.36
CA PRO A 22 6.42 -3.67 5.93
C PRO A 22 5.80 -3.05 7.18
N LYS A 23 4.51 -3.31 7.41
CA LYS A 23 3.75 -2.82 8.57
C LYS A 23 3.24 -3.99 9.40
N ASN A 24 3.54 -3.99 10.69
CA ASN A 24 3.05 -5.02 11.62
C ASN A 24 1.52 -5.10 11.64
N ALA A 25 0.83 -3.96 11.54
CA ALA A 25 -0.63 -3.90 11.46
C ALA A 25 -1.21 -4.54 10.19
N LEU A 26 -0.41 -4.66 9.12
CA LEU A 26 -0.79 -5.31 7.86
C LEU A 26 -0.22 -6.73 7.75
N GLY A 27 0.14 -7.36 8.88
CA GLY A 27 0.72 -8.70 8.90
C GLY A 27 2.14 -8.76 8.33
N GLY A 28 2.88 -7.65 8.34
CA GLY A 28 4.23 -7.56 7.76
C GLY A 28 4.24 -7.23 6.27
N LEU A 29 3.10 -6.88 5.67
CA LEU A 29 3.02 -6.40 4.29
C LEU A 29 3.25 -4.89 4.21
N SER A 30 3.78 -4.41 3.08
CA SER A 30 3.69 -2.99 2.75
C SER A 30 2.24 -2.64 2.38
N PRO A 31 1.82 -1.37 2.49
CA PRO A 31 0.50 -0.93 2.08
C PRO A 31 0.09 -1.41 0.68
N ALA A 32 0.97 -1.25 -0.32
CA ALA A 32 0.70 -1.71 -1.68
C ALA A 32 0.53 -3.24 -1.79
N ALA A 33 1.36 -4.01 -1.08
CA ALA A 33 1.25 -5.47 -1.06
C ALA A 33 -0.03 -5.93 -0.36
N TYR A 34 -0.46 -5.23 0.69
CA TYR A 34 -1.73 -5.49 1.38
C TYR A 34 -2.93 -5.22 0.48
N GLU A 35 -2.96 -4.09 -0.25
CA GLU A 35 -4.04 -3.80 -1.21
C GLU A 35 -4.13 -4.86 -2.31
N ALA A 36 -2.99 -5.29 -2.85
CA ALA A 36 -2.94 -6.36 -3.84
C ALA A 36 -3.49 -7.69 -3.31
N ALA A 37 -3.21 -8.04 -2.05
CA ALA A 37 -3.73 -9.24 -1.40
C ALA A 37 -5.23 -9.11 -1.04
N ALA A 38 -5.67 -7.93 -0.60
CA ALA A 38 -7.06 -7.65 -0.28
C ALA A 38 -7.97 -7.73 -1.50
N GLY A 39 -7.52 -7.24 -2.67
CA GLY A 39 -8.23 -7.35 -3.94
C GLY A 39 -8.44 -8.80 -4.43
N GLN A 40 -7.61 -9.73 -3.98
CA GLN A 40 -7.76 -11.17 -4.29
C GLN A 40 -8.78 -11.85 -3.37
N SER A 41 -9.06 -11.26 -2.20
CA SER A 41 -9.91 -11.87 -1.16
C SER A 41 -11.40 -11.51 -1.28
N THR A 42 -11.75 -10.53 -2.12
CA THR A 42 -13.14 -10.01 -2.26
C THR A 42 -13.94 -10.63 -3.41
N THR A 43 -13.33 -11.44 -4.28
CA THR A 43 -14.02 -12.03 -5.45
C THR A 43 -14.74 -13.35 -5.15
N GLY A 44 -14.52 -13.99 -4.00
CA GLY A 44 -15.06 -15.33 -3.70
C GLY A 44 -16.40 -15.40 -2.95
N VAL A 45 -16.94 -14.30 -2.42
CA VAL A 45 -18.06 -14.36 -1.44
C VAL A 45 -19.38 -13.77 -1.97
N LEU A 46 -19.37 -13.05 -3.10
CA LEU A 46 -20.59 -12.45 -3.66
C LEU A 46 -21.42 -13.40 -4.54
N GLY A 47 -21.15 -14.71 -4.51
CA GLY A 47 -21.81 -15.72 -5.37
C GLY A 47 -22.63 -16.78 -4.63
N LEU A 48 -22.95 -16.62 -3.34
CA LEU A 48 -23.64 -17.66 -2.56
C LEU A 48 -24.97 -17.24 -1.92
N TYR A 49 -25.52 -16.08 -2.27
CA TYR A 49 -26.85 -15.66 -1.81
C TYR A 49 -27.63 -14.90 -2.89
N THR A 50 -27.94 -15.56 -4.01
CA THR A 50 -29.10 -15.24 -4.88
C THR A 50 -29.44 -16.47 -5.72
#